data_AF-A0A527Z2W5-F1
#
_entry.id   AF-A0A527Z2W5-F1
#
_cell.length_a   1.000
_cell.length_b   1.000
_cell.length_c   1.000
_cell.angle_alpha   90.00
_cell.angle_beta   90.00
_cell.angle_gamma   90.00
#
_symmetry.space_group_name_H-M   'P 1'
#
loop_
_entity.id
_entity.type
_entity.pdbx_description
1 polymer ?
#
loop_
_entity_poly.entity_id
_entity_poly.type
_entity_poly.pdbx_seq_one_letter_code
_entity_poly.pdbx_strand_id
1 'polypeptide(L)'
;MRAFFRSVAAMIVMSGLAGCTSISYYAQSLKGHVEIMAARQDVEELIDDPSIPGTLRARMESASAIRQFAIDELALPDNNSYRSYVNVGRDAVTWAIFAAPEFSLTPRTWCFPVFGCVPYRGYFSKRSAIETAVALQRQGLDVY
;
A
#
# COMPACT_ATOMS: atom_id res chain seq x y z
N MET A 1 -44.75 -15.86 4.25
CA MET A 1 -43.58 -16.08 5.12
C MET A 1 -42.43 -16.84 4.44
N ARG A 2 -42.64 -18.04 3.86
CA ARG A 2 -41.55 -18.80 3.19
C ARG A 2 -40.91 -18.10 1.99
N ALA A 3 -41.69 -17.38 1.18
CA ALA A 3 -41.17 -16.60 0.05
C ALA A 3 -40.32 -15.41 0.52
N PHE A 4 -40.76 -14.70 1.57
CA PHE A 4 -40.02 -13.58 2.17
C PHE A 4 -38.67 -14.03 2.75
N PHE A 5 -38.64 -15.15 3.47
CA PHE A 5 -37.38 -15.74 3.97
C PHE A 5 -36.43 -16.19 2.85
N ARG A 6 -36.96 -16.72 1.72
CA ARG A 6 -36.15 -17.06 0.54
C ARG A 6 -35.57 -15.81 -0.15
N SER A 7 -36.35 -14.74 -0.24
CA SER A 7 -35.88 -13.46 -0.80
C SER A 7 -34.81 -12.81 0.07
N VAL A 8 -34.98 -12.79 1.39
CA VAL A 8 -33.97 -12.26 2.33
C VAL A 8 -32.68 -13.09 2.30
N ALA A 9 -32.79 -14.41 2.30
CA ALA A 9 -31.62 -15.30 2.18
C ALA A 9 -30.89 -15.10 0.84
N ALA A 10 -31.62 -14.94 -0.27
CA ALA A 10 -31.03 -14.66 -1.58
C ALA A 10 -30.31 -13.30 -1.59
N MET A 11 -30.88 -12.27 -0.96
CA MET A 11 -30.26 -10.94 -0.85
C MET A 11 -28.95 -10.99 -0.06
N ILE A 12 -28.92 -11.70 1.08
CA ILE A 12 -27.73 -11.87 1.92
C ILE A 12 -26.62 -12.63 1.16
N VAL A 13 -26.96 -13.70 0.45
CA VAL A 13 -26.00 -14.46 -0.36
C VAL A 13 -25.42 -13.60 -1.49
N MET A 14 -26.25 -12.77 -2.14
CA MET A 14 -25.81 -11.89 -3.22
C MET A 14 -24.92 -10.74 -2.74
N SER A 15 -25.20 -10.20 -1.54
CA SER A 15 -24.31 -9.24 -0.87
C SER A 15 -22.98 -9.86 -0.43
N GLY A 16 -22.99 -11.13 0.00
CA GLY A 16 -21.77 -11.86 0.36
C GLY A 16 -20.80 -12.04 -0.83
N LEU A 17 -21.34 -12.30 -2.03
CA LEU A 17 -20.53 -12.50 -3.25
C LEU A 17 -19.83 -11.20 -3.71
N ALA A 18 -20.46 -10.04 -3.56
CA ALA A 18 -19.83 -8.74 -3.84
C ALA A 18 -18.81 -8.32 -2.76
N GLY A 19 -18.97 -8.80 -1.54
CA GLY A 19 -18.07 -8.51 -0.41
C GLY A 19 -16.72 -9.24 -0.47
N CYS A 20 -16.66 -10.43 -1.07
CA CYS A 20 -15.45 -11.27 -1.06
C CYS A 20 -14.21 -10.59 -1.67
N THR A 21 -14.36 -9.84 -2.77
CA THR A 21 -13.24 -9.14 -3.44
C THR A 21 -12.80 -7.89 -2.68
N SER A 22 -13.70 -7.29 -1.92
CA SER A 22 -13.39 -6.14 -1.05
C SER A 22 -12.65 -6.61 0.21
N ILE A 23 -13.13 -7.69 0.83
CA ILE A 23 -12.52 -8.28 2.03
C ILE A 23 -11.09 -8.74 1.75
N SER A 24 -10.84 -9.45 0.65
CA SER A 24 -9.50 -9.92 0.30
C SER A 24 -8.52 -8.77 0.06
N TYR A 25 -8.98 -7.68 -0.56
CA TYR A 25 -8.17 -6.47 -0.74
C TYR A 25 -7.81 -5.80 0.58
N TYR A 26 -8.76 -5.64 1.50
CA TYR A 26 -8.47 -5.03 2.80
C TYR A 26 -7.58 -5.92 3.65
N ALA A 27 -7.81 -7.23 3.63
CA ALA A 27 -6.99 -8.20 4.35
C ALA A 27 -5.52 -8.15 3.88
N GLN A 28 -5.25 -8.13 2.57
CA GLN A 28 -3.87 -8.00 2.09
C GLN A 28 -3.26 -6.63 2.42
N SER A 29 -4.06 -5.55 2.38
CA SER A 29 -3.59 -4.19 2.69
C SER A 29 -3.18 -4.06 4.15
N LEU A 30 -4.01 -4.56 5.08
CA LEU A 30 -3.71 -4.57 6.51
C LEU A 30 -2.51 -5.46 6.83
N LYS A 31 -2.48 -6.67 6.27
CA LYS A 31 -1.37 -7.59 6.48
C LYS A 31 -0.03 -6.97 6.05
N GLY A 32 0.05 -6.46 4.83
CA GLY A 32 1.29 -5.86 4.31
C GLY A 32 1.74 -4.62 5.10
N HIS A 33 0.79 -3.79 5.55
CA HIS A 33 1.10 -2.66 6.42
C HIS A 33 1.66 -3.10 7.77
N VAL A 34 1.00 -4.06 8.45
CA VAL A 34 1.44 -4.59 9.74
C VAL A 34 2.82 -5.25 9.65
N GLU A 35 3.08 -6.03 8.60
CA GLU A 35 4.39 -6.65 8.37
C GLU A 35 5.52 -5.60 8.31
N ILE A 36 5.32 -4.50 7.57
CA ILE A 36 6.29 -3.41 7.48
C ILE A 36 6.45 -2.71 8.84
N MET A 37 5.34 -2.39 9.49
CA MET A 37 5.37 -1.66 10.76
C MET A 37 5.99 -2.49 11.90
N ALA A 38 5.82 -3.80 11.89
CA ALA A 38 6.40 -4.69 12.89
C ALA A 38 7.90 -4.99 12.63
N ALA A 39 8.35 -4.95 11.38
CA ALA A 39 9.73 -5.25 11.00
C ALA A 39 10.66 -4.04 10.97
N ARG A 40 10.15 -2.84 11.30
CA ARG A 40 10.96 -1.61 11.34
C ARG A 40 12.02 -1.69 12.44
N GLN A 41 13.19 -1.14 12.15
CA GLN A 41 14.34 -1.01 13.04
C GLN A 41 14.67 0.47 13.18
N ASP A 42 15.15 0.89 14.35
CA ASP A 42 15.65 2.24 14.54
C ASP A 42 16.96 2.44 13.77
N VAL A 43 17.12 3.61 13.14
CA VAL A 43 18.30 3.89 12.31
C VAL A 43 19.58 4.01 13.13
N GLU A 44 19.51 4.60 14.34
CA GLU A 44 20.68 4.76 15.21
C GLU A 44 21.13 3.39 15.73
N GLU A 45 20.20 2.57 16.22
CA GLU A 45 20.48 1.19 16.63
C GLU A 45 21.10 0.36 15.49
N LEU A 46 20.61 0.56 14.26
CA LEU A 46 21.10 -0.13 13.08
C LEU A 46 22.52 0.33 12.69
N ILE A 47 22.85 1.61 12.87
CA ILE A 47 24.20 2.16 12.66
C ILE A 47 25.20 1.64 13.69
N ASP A 48 24.75 1.28 14.89
CA ASP A 48 25.62 0.76 15.94
C ASP A 48 25.80 -0.78 15.89
N ASP A 49 24.91 -1.48 15.19
CA ASP A 49 24.95 -2.95 15.10
C ASP A 49 26.15 -3.42 14.25
N PRO A 50 27.15 -4.13 14.79
CA PRO A 50 28.31 -4.61 14.01
C PRO A 50 27.96 -5.69 12.98
N SER A 51 26.80 -6.33 13.09
CA SER A 51 26.37 -7.43 12.21
C SER A 51 25.80 -6.96 10.86
N ILE A 52 25.46 -5.68 10.73
CA ILE A 52 24.88 -5.17 9.48
C ILE A 52 25.93 -4.99 8.37
N PRO A 53 25.55 -5.19 7.09
CA PRO A 53 26.46 -4.97 5.97
C PRO A 53 26.98 -3.52 5.95
N GLY A 54 28.29 -3.33 5.72
CA GLY A 54 28.91 -2.00 5.71
C GLY A 54 28.28 -1.03 4.69
N THR A 55 27.77 -1.54 3.57
CA THR A 55 27.05 -0.72 2.58
C THR A 55 25.71 -0.21 3.09
N LEU A 56 25.01 -0.99 3.92
CA LEU A 56 23.78 -0.54 4.57
C LEU A 56 24.10 0.49 5.64
N ARG A 57 25.14 0.26 6.46
CA ARG A 57 25.60 1.21 7.49
C ARG A 57 25.88 2.59 6.89
N ALA A 58 26.71 2.64 5.84
CA ALA A 58 27.07 3.88 5.16
C ALA A 58 25.85 4.63 4.60
N ARG A 59 24.82 3.91 4.12
CA ARG A 59 23.56 4.52 3.65
C ARG A 59 22.75 5.12 4.80
N MET A 60 22.70 4.43 5.94
CA MET A 60 22.00 4.91 7.14
C MET A 60 22.69 6.14 7.73
N GLU A 61 24.02 6.10 7.85
CA GLU A 61 24.83 7.26 8.26
C GLU A 61 24.60 8.47 7.35
N SER A 62 24.60 8.25 6.02
CA SER A 62 24.34 9.30 5.04
C SER A 62 22.94 9.89 5.20
N ALA A 63 21.91 9.04 5.36
CA ALA A 63 20.54 9.49 5.56
C ALA A 63 20.39 10.29 6.87
N SER A 64 21.05 9.86 7.94
CA SER A 64 21.08 10.56 9.23
C SER A 64 21.73 11.95 9.10
N ALA A 65 22.88 12.04 8.42
CA ALA A 65 23.57 13.31 8.17
C ALA A 65 22.75 14.27 7.30
N ILE A 66 22.11 13.78 6.22
CA ILE A 66 21.23 14.59 5.36
C ILE A 66 20.05 15.14 6.17
N ARG A 67 19.44 14.30 7.02
CA ARG A 67 18.35 14.71 7.91
C ARG A 67 18.81 15.80 8.88
N GLN A 68 19.98 15.64 9.49
CA GLN A 68 20.52 16.62 10.44
C GLN A 68 20.78 17.96 9.76
N PHE A 69 21.39 17.96 8.57
CA PHE A 69 21.55 19.16 7.74
C PHE A 69 20.21 19.83 7.41
N ALA A 70 19.19 19.04 7.05
CA ALA A 70 17.86 19.58 6.77
C ALA A 70 17.21 20.28 7.97
N ILE A 71 17.50 19.83 9.19
CA ILE A 71 17.03 20.48 10.42
C ILE A 71 17.84 21.75 10.69
N ASP A 72 19.17 21.62 10.73
CA ASP A 72 20.06 22.67 11.21
C ASP A 72 20.18 23.83 10.21
N GLU A 73 20.26 23.52 8.91
CA GLU A 73 20.59 24.49 7.85
C GLU A 73 19.36 24.90 7.03
N LEU A 74 18.38 24.00 6.88
CA LEU A 74 17.16 24.28 6.10
C LEU A 74 15.94 24.58 6.97
N ALA A 75 16.10 24.59 8.30
CA ALA A 75 15.05 24.84 9.28
C ALA A 75 13.81 23.93 9.10
N LEU A 76 14.00 22.70 8.62
CA LEU A 76 12.93 21.72 8.56
C LEU A 76 12.61 21.17 9.97
N PRO A 77 11.35 20.80 10.25
CA PRO A 77 10.97 20.33 11.58
C PRO A 77 11.70 19.04 12.00
N ASP A 78 12.24 19.02 13.22
CA ASP A 78 12.75 17.79 13.85
C ASP A 78 11.57 16.90 14.28
N ASN A 79 11.15 16.02 13.38
CA ASN A 79 10.08 15.06 13.61
C ASN A 79 10.54 13.61 13.39
N ASN A 80 9.62 12.65 13.48
CA ASN A 80 9.94 11.22 13.36
C ASN A 80 10.27 10.74 11.93
N SER A 81 10.30 11.63 10.94
CA SER A 81 10.65 11.28 9.56
C SER A 81 12.09 10.75 9.48
N TYR A 82 12.26 9.69 8.69
CA TYR A 82 13.55 9.06 8.38
C TYR A 82 14.33 8.49 9.58
N ARG A 83 13.68 8.31 10.75
CA ARG A 83 14.31 7.69 11.94
C ARG A 83 14.25 6.17 11.99
N SER A 84 13.51 5.54 11.10
CA SER A 84 13.35 4.07 11.06
C SER A 84 13.60 3.51 9.67
N TYR A 85 14.23 2.35 9.62
CA TYR A 85 14.49 1.57 8.42
C TYR A 85 13.71 0.24 8.44
N VAL A 86 13.35 -0.28 7.27
CA VAL A 86 12.78 -1.62 7.14
C VAL A 86 13.27 -2.22 5.83
N ASN A 87 13.86 -3.40 5.91
CA ASN A 87 14.15 -4.19 4.71
C ASN A 87 12.87 -4.91 4.28
N VAL A 88 12.24 -4.42 3.21
CA VAL A 88 10.99 -5.02 2.69
C VAL A 88 11.19 -6.37 2.00
N GLY A 89 12.43 -6.74 1.64
CA GLY A 89 12.75 -8.03 1.01
C GLY A 89 12.17 -8.23 -0.40
N ARG A 90 11.79 -7.14 -1.08
CA ARG A 90 11.16 -7.15 -2.41
C ARG A 90 11.43 -5.86 -3.17
N ASP A 91 11.29 -5.90 -4.49
CA ASP A 91 11.65 -4.77 -5.37
C ASP A 91 10.78 -3.51 -5.18
N ALA A 92 9.56 -3.67 -4.67
CA ALA A 92 8.63 -2.56 -4.48
C ALA A 92 7.86 -2.71 -3.16
N VAL A 93 7.69 -1.59 -2.43
CA VAL A 93 6.90 -1.54 -1.19
C VAL A 93 5.45 -1.94 -1.47
N THR A 94 4.87 -1.33 -2.52
CA THR A 94 3.51 -1.56 -3.04
C THR A 94 3.47 -1.39 -4.56
N TRP A 95 2.45 -1.97 -5.18
CA TRP A 95 2.11 -1.82 -6.59
C TRP A 95 0.84 -0.96 -6.71
N ALA A 96 0.95 0.22 -7.30
CA ALA A 96 -0.20 1.08 -7.56
C ALA A 96 -0.75 0.79 -8.96
N ILE A 97 -2.08 0.73 -9.08
CA ILE A 97 -2.76 0.62 -10.35
C ILE A 97 -3.54 1.89 -10.61
N PHE A 98 -3.38 2.42 -11.81
CA PHE A 98 -4.18 3.49 -12.37
C PHE A 98 -5.01 2.92 -13.51
N ALA A 99 -6.25 3.40 -13.68
CA ALA A 99 -7.08 3.00 -14.80
C ALA A 99 -7.90 4.17 -15.32
N ALA A 100 -8.09 4.29 -16.62
CA ALA A 100 -8.94 5.30 -17.25
C ALA A 100 -9.68 4.70 -18.46
N PRO A 101 -10.82 5.26 -18.90
CA PRO A 101 -11.39 4.92 -20.20
C PRO A 101 -10.38 5.17 -21.32
N GLU A 102 -10.46 4.35 -22.38
CA GLU A 102 -9.63 4.53 -23.57
C GLU A 102 -9.73 5.98 -24.09
N PHE A 103 -8.58 6.61 -24.37
CA PHE A 103 -8.46 8.01 -24.80
C PHE A 103 -8.94 9.05 -23.78
N SER A 104 -9.00 8.72 -22.50
CA SER A 104 -9.33 9.65 -21.43
C SER A 104 -8.17 9.81 -20.44
N LEU A 105 -7.98 11.04 -19.97
CA LEU A 105 -7.10 11.33 -18.83
C LEU A 105 -7.86 11.36 -17.50
N THR A 106 -9.17 11.07 -17.51
CA THR A 106 -9.98 11.04 -16.29
C THR A 106 -9.83 9.68 -15.63
N PRO A 107 -9.14 9.57 -14.47
CA PRO A 107 -8.90 8.29 -13.85
C PRO A 107 -10.19 7.74 -13.23
N ARG A 108 -10.31 6.42 -13.25
CA ARG A 108 -11.19 5.70 -12.35
C ARG A 108 -10.80 6.02 -10.91
N THR A 109 -11.81 6.34 -10.11
CA THR A 109 -11.63 6.58 -8.68
C THR A 109 -12.03 5.36 -7.86
N TRP A 110 -11.27 5.10 -6.80
CA TRP A 110 -11.62 4.12 -5.77
C TRP A 110 -11.93 4.84 -4.47
N CYS A 111 -13.11 4.59 -3.91
CA CYS A 111 -13.57 5.24 -2.69
C CYS A 111 -13.45 4.29 -1.49
N PHE A 112 -12.89 4.81 -0.40
CA PHE A 112 -12.65 4.11 0.85
C PHE A 112 -13.40 4.82 1.98
N PRO A 113 -13.97 4.09 2.96
CA PRO A 113 -14.79 4.70 4.01
C PRO A 113 -14.10 5.80 4.83
N VAL A 114 -12.78 5.68 5.05
CA VAL A 114 -12.00 6.60 5.88
C VAL A 114 -11.22 7.62 5.06
N PHE A 115 -10.64 7.21 3.93
CA PHE A 115 -9.69 8.02 3.16
C PHE A 115 -10.32 8.77 1.97
N GLY A 116 -11.62 8.59 1.74
CA GLY A 116 -12.30 9.18 0.59
C GLY A 116 -11.92 8.49 -0.72
N CYS A 117 -12.01 9.23 -1.83
CA CYS A 117 -11.77 8.70 -3.17
C CYS A 117 -10.40 9.10 -3.71
N VAL A 118 -9.66 8.12 -4.24
CA VAL A 118 -8.32 8.32 -4.81
C VAL A 118 -8.25 7.80 -6.25
N PRO A 119 -7.39 8.38 -7.11
CA PRO A 119 -7.29 8.02 -8.53
C PRO A 119 -6.40 6.80 -8.79
N TYR A 120 -6.06 6.03 -7.76
CA TYR A 120 -5.26 4.81 -7.86
C TYR A 120 -5.67 3.80 -6.80
N ARG A 121 -5.27 2.54 -6.98
CA ARG A 121 -5.43 1.50 -5.97
C ARG A 121 -4.11 0.77 -5.72
N GLY A 122 -3.64 0.81 -4.48
CA GLY A 122 -2.37 0.21 -4.05
C GLY A 122 -2.51 -1.23 -3.55
N TYR A 123 -1.52 -2.07 -3.86
CA TYR A 123 -1.48 -3.49 -3.50
C TYR A 123 -0.11 -3.86 -2.94
N PHE A 124 -0.07 -4.58 -1.81
CA PHE A 124 1.19 -5.20 -1.36
C PHE A 124 1.51 -6.47 -2.16
N SER A 125 0.48 -7.17 -2.63
CA SER A 125 0.60 -8.35 -3.50
C SER A 125 0.70 -7.97 -4.97
N LYS A 126 1.87 -8.19 -5.59
CA LYS A 126 2.08 -8.02 -7.03
C LYS A 126 1.08 -8.84 -7.86
N ARG A 127 0.81 -10.07 -7.45
CA ARG A 127 -0.16 -10.95 -8.12
C ARG A 127 -1.55 -10.33 -8.13
N SER A 128 -2.01 -9.84 -6.98
CA SER A 128 -3.34 -9.23 -6.86
C SER A 128 -3.45 -7.92 -7.65
N ALA A 129 -2.34 -7.18 -7.77
CA ALA A 129 -2.26 -6.03 -8.66
C ALA A 129 -2.46 -6.48 -10.12
N ILE A 130 -1.67 -7.43 -10.61
CA ILE A 130 -1.76 -7.93 -11.99
C ILE A 130 -3.15 -8.49 -12.31
N GLU A 131 -3.73 -9.29 -11.41
CA GLU A 131 -5.09 -9.84 -11.57
C GLU A 131 -6.13 -8.71 -11.71
N THR A 132 -6.01 -7.65 -10.90
CA THR A 132 -6.90 -6.48 -11.00
C THR A 132 -6.67 -5.74 -12.31
N ALA A 133 -5.41 -5.52 -12.70
CA ALA A 133 -5.06 -4.80 -13.91
C ALA A 133 -5.65 -5.49 -15.15
N VAL A 134 -5.47 -6.81 -15.27
CA VAL A 134 -6.04 -7.63 -16.34
C VAL A 134 -7.57 -7.58 -16.33
N ALA A 135 -8.20 -7.61 -15.16
CA ALA A 135 -9.66 -7.52 -15.05
C ALA A 135 -10.20 -6.15 -15.51
N LEU A 136 -9.47 -5.07 -15.27
CA LEU A 136 -9.81 -3.72 -15.72
C LEU A 136 -9.54 -3.53 -17.21
N GLN A 137 -8.44 -4.06 -17.74
CA GLN A 137 -8.15 -4.07 -19.18
C GLN A 137 -9.24 -4.80 -19.98
N ARG A 138 -9.76 -5.92 -19.46
CA ARG A 138 -10.90 -6.63 -20.07
C ARG A 138 -12.19 -5.82 -20.10
N GLN A 139 -12.29 -4.75 -19.32
CA GLN A 139 -13.41 -3.80 -19.36
C GLN A 139 -13.19 -2.67 -20.38
N GLY A 140 -12.09 -2.70 -21.16
CA GLY A 140 -11.74 -1.65 -22.12
C GLY A 140 -11.10 -0.41 -21.48
N LEU A 141 -10.52 -0.55 -20.29
CA LEU A 141 -9.79 0.54 -19.64
C LEU A 141 -8.29 0.45 -19.96
N ASP A 142 -7.66 1.61 -20.13
CA ASP A 142 -6.20 1.76 -20.13
C ASP A 142 -5.70 1.65 -18.69
N VAL A 143 -4.73 0.77 -18.43
CA VAL A 143 -4.25 0.45 -17.08
C VAL A 143 -2.73 0.53 -17.00
N TYR A 144 -2.23 1.20 -15.96
CA TYR A 144 -0.80 1.41 -15.67
C TYR A 144 -0.45 1.01 -14.24
#